data_AF-A0A4Z1BR74-F1
#
_entry.id   AF-A0A4Z1BR74-F1
#
_cell.length_a   1.000
_cell.length_b   1.000
_cell.length_c   1.000
_cell.angle_alpha   90.00
_cell.angle_beta   90.00
_cell.angle_gamma   90.00
#
_symmetry.space_group_name_H-M   'P 1'
#
loop_
_entity.id
_entity.type
_entity.pdbx_description
1 polymer ?
#
loop_
_entity_poly.entity_id
_entity_poly.type
_entity_poly.pdbx_seq_one_letter_code
_entity_poly.pdbx_strand_id
1 'polypeptide(L)'
;MIRNAALAALLALAAGMAQAQTDAAPDPEELLALTFYYQQQDEASIRSELQRLQVRYPDWQPPEDLSRLTQNGPSAEIDTIFRQIGAGQFDEARATIDQTRIAFPDWQPPEEMLALLQTNEGQTLLDAALTEGDLDRALSLAGERPGLLRCDRINNAWRIAEAQQAAGLAPDALGTYRAVLGACVNPADILATLEKASAVASTEEMQGLFGQALARFPEMTQTLQPVQQRLLGSGAPGATAPAAAAATTTTTPTATT
;
A
#
# COMPACT_ATOMS: atom_id res chain seq x y z
N MET A 1 -80.12 26.89 8.36
CA MET A 1 -80.41 27.07 6.92
C MET A 1 -79.08 27.15 6.19
N ILE A 2 -78.90 26.34 5.14
CA ILE A 2 -77.92 26.45 4.03
C ILE A 2 -76.51 25.80 4.21
N ARG A 3 -76.40 24.56 3.66
CA ARG A 3 -75.34 23.91 2.81
C ARG A 3 -73.94 23.68 3.43
N ASN A 4 -73.47 22.47 3.75
CA ASN A 4 -73.19 21.20 3.02
C ASN A 4 -72.19 21.23 1.84
N ALA A 5 -71.20 20.33 1.95
CA ALA A 5 -70.36 19.65 0.93
C ALA A 5 -69.21 20.47 0.32
N ALA A 6 -68.03 19.95 -0.06
CA ALA A 6 -67.43 18.61 -0.15
C ALA A 6 -65.91 18.85 -0.41
N LEU A 7 -64.99 18.11 0.23
CA LEU A 7 -64.24 16.96 -0.30
C LEU A 7 -63.21 17.23 -1.42
N ALA A 8 -61.99 16.72 -1.16
CA ALA A 8 -60.96 16.21 -2.09
C ALA A 8 -60.02 17.19 -2.84
N ALA A 9 -58.73 17.07 -2.54
CA ALA A 9 -57.57 17.21 -3.44
C ALA A 9 -56.29 17.13 -2.59
N LEU A 10 -55.19 16.43 -2.90
CA LEU A 10 -54.83 15.55 -4.00
C LEU A 10 -53.52 14.89 -3.56
N LEU A 11 -53.39 13.57 -3.70
CA LEU A 11 -52.09 12.94 -3.85
C LEU A 11 -51.37 13.62 -5.01
N ALA A 12 -50.16 14.15 -4.79
CA ALA A 12 -49.29 14.54 -5.88
C ALA A 12 -47.82 14.22 -5.56
N LEU A 13 -47.39 13.13 -6.19
CA LEU A 13 -46.07 12.92 -6.79
C LEU A 13 -44.84 12.96 -5.87
N ALA A 14 -44.48 11.74 -5.43
CA ALA A 14 -43.13 11.27 -5.64
C ALA A 14 -42.79 11.39 -7.14
N ALA A 15 -42.09 12.46 -7.52
CA ALA A 15 -41.34 12.54 -8.76
C ALA A 15 -39.87 12.55 -8.36
N GLY A 16 -39.15 11.54 -8.84
CA GLY A 16 -37.77 11.25 -8.48
C GLY A 16 -36.88 12.48 -8.51
N MET A 17 -36.08 12.62 -7.45
CA MET A 17 -34.78 13.24 -7.57
C MET A 17 -33.95 12.37 -8.51
N ALA A 18 -34.14 12.54 -9.82
CA ALA A 18 -33.07 12.30 -10.76
C ALA A 18 -32.03 13.37 -10.44
N GLN A 19 -31.04 12.99 -9.65
CA GLN A 19 -29.87 13.82 -9.43
C GLN A 19 -29.25 14.07 -10.80
N ALA A 20 -29.38 15.29 -11.30
CA ALA A 20 -28.51 15.78 -12.35
C ALA A 20 -27.11 15.83 -11.73
N GLN A 21 -26.35 14.75 -11.90
CA GLN A 21 -24.90 14.78 -11.76
C GLN A 21 -24.39 15.50 -13.02
N THR A 22 -24.33 16.82 -12.97
CA THR A 22 -23.74 17.62 -14.04
C THR A 22 -22.68 18.49 -13.44
N ASP A 23 -21.44 17.98 -13.46
CA ASP A 23 -20.20 18.77 -13.31
C ASP A 23 -18.95 17.98 -13.81
N ALA A 24 -19.12 16.88 -14.55
CA ALA A 24 -18.02 16.09 -15.11
C ALA A 24 -18.33 15.65 -16.55
N ALA A 25 -17.29 15.39 -17.34
CA ALA A 25 -17.40 14.82 -18.69
C ALA A 25 -18.19 13.49 -18.68
N PRO A 26 -18.82 13.10 -19.80
CA PRO A 26 -19.52 11.82 -19.90
C PRO A 26 -18.60 10.65 -19.55
N ASP A 27 -19.09 9.78 -18.70
CA ASP A 27 -18.52 8.48 -18.37
C ASP A 27 -18.36 7.63 -19.65
N PRO A 28 -17.40 6.70 -19.73
CA PRO A 28 -17.26 5.81 -20.90
C PRO A 28 -18.54 5.06 -21.28
N GLU A 29 -19.38 4.74 -20.30
CA GLU A 29 -20.66 4.06 -20.49
C GLU A 29 -21.69 4.93 -21.24
N GLU A 30 -21.66 6.24 -21.03
CA GLU A 30 -22.53 7.21 -21.72
C GLU A 30 -22.10 7.45 -23.17
N LEU A 31 -20.83 7.18 -23.49
CA LEU A 31 -20.28 7.28 -24.84
C LEU A 31 -20.52 6.02 -25.70
N LEU A 32 -20.93 4.90 -25.10
CA LEU A 32 -21.07 3.61 -25.81
C LEU A 32 -21.99 3.69 -27.03
N ALA A 33 -23.14 4.38 -26.91
CA ALA A 33 -24.07 4.54 -28.03
C ALA A 33 -23.45 5.36 -29.17
N LEU A 34 -22.74 6.46 -28.82
CA LEU A 34 -22.06 7.31 -29.79
C LEU A 34 -20.96 6.53 -30.53
N THR A 35 -20.13 5.78 -29.79
CA THR A 35 -19.10 4.88 -30.32
C THR A 35 -19.71 3.84 -31.27
N PHE A 36 -20.84 3.22 -30.89
CA PHE A 36 -21.52 2.23 -31.72
C PHE A 36 -22.06 2.83 -33.03
N TYR A 37 -22.71 3.99 -32.98
CA TYR A 37 -23.22 4.66 -34.19
C TYR A 37 -22.09 5.11 -35.12
N TYR A 38 -20.97 5.56 -34.56
CA TYR A 38 -19.77 5.90 -35.33
C TYR A 38 -19.23 4.68 -36.10
N GLN A 39 -19.11 3.52 -35.44
CA GLN A 39 -18.65 2.27 -36.10
C GLN A 39 -19.58 1.83 -37.24
N GLN A 40 -20.87 2.08 -37.13
CA GLN A 40 -21.85 1.77 -38.17
C GLN A 40 -21.96 2.84 -39.27
N GLN A 41 -21.23 3.95 -39.16
CA GLN A 41 -21.32 5.11 -40.06
C GLN A 41 -22.76 5.69 -40.14
N ASP A 42 -23.50 5.64 -39.03
CA ASP A 42 -24.88 6.14 -38.95
C ASP A 42 -24.91 7.63 -38.52
N GLU A 43 -24.71 8.52 -39.49
CA GLU A 43 -24.67 9.97 -39.31
C GLU A 43 -25.95 10.58 -38.70
N ALA A 44 -27.09 9.92 -38.85
CA ALA A 44 -28.33 10.40 -38.23
C ALA A 44 -28.32 10.13 -36.72
N SER A 45 -27.96 8.90 -36.33
CA SER A 45 -27.87 8.49 -34.94
C SER A 45 -26.71 9.17 -34.20
N ILE A 46 -25.56 9.39 -34.85
CA ILE A 46 -24.43 10.16 -34.29
C ILE A 46 -24.88 11.56 -33.87
N ARG A 47 -25.57 12.30 -34.75
CA ARG A 47 -26.04 13.67 -34.44
C ARG A 47 -27.05 13.70 -33.31
N SER A 48 -27.98 12.75 -33.30
CA SER A 48 -28.98 12.64 -32.23
C SER A 48 -28.33 12.36 -30.87
N GLU A 49 -27.31 11.50 -30.86
CA GLU A 49 -26.62 11.11 -29.64
C GLU A 49 -25.71 12.24 -29.12
N LEU A 50 -25.01 12.95 -30.01
CA LEU A 50 -24.28 14.17 -29.65
C LEU A 50 -25.21 15.22 -29.02
N GLN A 51 -26.42 15.40 -29.55
CA GLN A 51 -27.39 16.33 -28.97
C GLN A 51 -27.85 15.87 -27.58
N ARG A 52 -28.12 14.57 -27.39
CA ARG A 52 -28.47 14.01 -26.07
C ARG A 52 -27.35 14.27 -25.05
N LEU A 53 -26.11 13.97 -25.44
CA LEU A 53 -24.93 14.17 -24.60
C LEU A 53 -24.71 15.65 -24.29
N GLN A 54 -24.86 16.56 -25.26
CA GLN A 54 -24.70 18.00 -25.03
C GLN A 54 -25.78 18.57 -24.09
N VAL A 55 -27.00 18.05 -24.14
CA VAL A 55 -28.08 18.46 -23.21
C VAL A 55 -27.77 17.99 -21.79
N ARG A 56 -27.20 16.79 -21.65
CA ARG A 56 -26.86 16.19 -20.34
C ARG A 56 -25.55 16.75 -19.78
N TYR A 57 -24.58 17.03 -20.64
CA TYR A 57 -23.21 17.47 -20.30
C TYR A 57 -22.91 18.76 -21.07
N PRO A 58 -23.48 19.91 -20.66
CA PRO A 58 -23.42 21.16 -21.42
C PRO A 58 -22.01 21.73 -21.59
N ASP A 59 -21.10 21.45 -20.66
CA ASP A 59 -19.71 21.93 -20.69
C ASP A 59 -18.75 20.96 -21.41
N TRP A 60 -19.21 19.75 -21.75
CA TRP A 60 -18.41 18.80 -22.51
C TRP A 60 -18.46 19.14 -24.00
N GLN A 61 -17.31 19.06 -24.67
CA GLN A 61 -17.21 19.19 -26.12
C GLN A 61 -16.76 17.85 -26.72
N PRO A 62 -17.47 17.34 -27.75
CA PRO A 62 -17.03 16.14 -28.44
C PRO A 62 -15.69 16.38 -29.14
N PRO A 63 -14.80 15.37 -29.22
CA PRO A 63 -13.56 15.48 -29.98
C PRO A 63 -13.85 15.71 -31.47
N GLU A 64 -13.01 16.52 -32.12
CA GLU A 64 -13.13 16.81 -33.56
C GLU A 64 -13.06 15.53 -34.41
N ASP A 65 -12.27 14.55 -33.95
CA ASP A 65 -12.16 13.23 -34.54
C ASP A 65 -12.85 12.19 -33.66
N LEU A 66 -14.10 11.84 -34.02
CA LEU A 66 -14.90 10.84 -33.32
C LEU A 66 -14.32 9.42 -33.41
N SER A 67 -13.35 9.14 -34.31
CA SER A 67 -12.66 7.85 -34.32
C SER A 67 -11.92 7.60 -33.00
N ARG A 68 -11.51 8.67 -32.30
CA ARG A 68 -10.89 8.60 -30.97
C ARG A 68 -11.83 8.03 -29.90
N LEU A 69 -13.15 8.10 -30.11
CA LEU A 69 -14.14 7.48 -29.22
C LEU A 69 -14.22 5.96 -29.43
N THR A 70 -13.68 5.45 -30.53
CA THR A 70 -13.64 4.02 -30.87
C THR A 70 -12.27 3.40 -30.68
N GLN A 71 -11.24 4.21 -30.43
CA GLN A 71 -10.03 3.73 -29.80
C GLN A 71 -10.40 3.30 -28.39
N ASN A 72 -10.64 1.99 -28.22
CA ASN A 72 -10.49 1.39 -26.91
C ASN A 72 -9.09 1.82 -26.46
N GLY A 73 -8.99 2.55 -25.35
CA GLY A 73 -7.70 2.92 -24.79
C GLY A 73 -6.83 1.67 -24.58
N PRO A 74 -5.61 1.82 -24.06
CA PRO A 74 -4.65 0.73 -24.00
C PRO A 74 -4.97 -0.35 -22.94
N SER A 75 -6.21 -0.85 -22.86
CA SER A 75 -6.66 -1.82 -21.85
C SER A 75 -5.84 -3.12 -21.91
N ALA A 76 -5.53 -3.61 -23.11
CA ALA A 76 -4.73 -4.82 -23.27
C ALA A 76 -3.28 -4.62 -22.82
N GLU A 77 -2.70 -3.45 -23.11
CA GLU A 77 -1.37 -3.06 -22.70
C GLU A 77 -1.31 -2.80 -21.20
N ILE A 78 -2.33 -2.15 -20.62
CA ILE A 78 -2.48 -1.94 -19.17
C ILE A 78 -2.51 -3.29 -18.44
N ASP A 79 -3.33 -4.24 -18.90
CA ASP A 79 -3.39 -5.60 -18.35
C ASP A 79 -2.04 -6.32 -18.45
N THR A 80 -1.31 -6.08 -19.55
CA THR A 80 0.03 -6.63 -19.76
C THR A 80 1.04 -6.03 -18.77
N ILE A 81 1.01 -4.71 -18.56
CA ILE A 81 1.89 -4.02 -17.61
C ILE A 81 1.64 -4.53 -16.19
N PHE A 82 0.39 -4.63 -15.74
CA PHE A 82 0.08 -5.15 -14.41
C PHE A 82 0.58 -6.60 -14.23
N ARG A 83 0.43 -7.43 -15.26
CA ARG A 83 0.94 -8.80 -15.24
C ARG A 83 2.47 -8.86 -15.15
N GLN A 84 3.17 -8.01 -15.91
CA GLN A 84 4.63 -7.91 -15.88
C GLN A 84 5.11 -7.45 -14.50
N ILE A 85 4.49 -6.42 -13.92
CA ILE A 85 4.79 -5.96 -12.55
C ILE A 85 4.59 -7.10 -11.54
N GLY A 86 3.46 -7.81 -11.60
CA GLY A 86 3.16 -8.95 -10.73
C GLY A 86 4.12 -10.13 -10.90
N ALA A 87 4.69 -10.29 -12.10
CA ALA A 87 5.69 -11.32 -12.41
C ALA A 87 7.13 -10.90 -12.09
N GLY A 88 7.37 -9.68 -11.61
CA GLY A 88 8.72 -9.15 -11.36
C GLY A 88 9.48 -8.75 -12.63
N GLN A 89 8.79 -8.63 -13.76
CA GLN A 89 9.34 -8.25 -15.08
C GLN A 89 9.36 -6.73 -15.22
N PHE A 90 10.15 -6.05 -14.38
CA PHE A 90 10.08 -4.59 -14.23
C PHE A 90 10.62 -3.83 -15.44
N ASP A 91 11.64 -4.37 -16.11
CA ASP A 91 12.20 -3.77 -17.33
C ASP A 91 11.24 -3.94 -18.51
N GLU A 92 10.59 -5.10 -18.62
CA GLU A 92 9.53 -5.33 -19.59
C GLU A 92 8.31 -4.45 -19.32
N ALA A 93 7.92 -4.26 -18.05
CA ALA A 93 6.84 -3.34 -17.67
C ALA A 93 7.13 -1.90 -18.14
N ARG A 94 8.36 -1.41 -17.94
CA ARG A 94 8.78 -0.09 -18.42
C ARG A 94 8.78 0.00 -19.95
N ALA A 95 9.32 -1.01 -20.62
CA ALA A 95 9.30 -1.07 -22.07
C ALA A 95 7.87 -1.05 -22.63
N THR A 96 6.94 -1.79 -22.02
CA THR A 96 5.52 -1.78 -22.40
C THR A 96 4.91 -0.40 -22.14
N ILE A 97 5.15 0.24 -20.99
CA ILE A 97 4.67 1.61 -20.72
C ILE A 97 5.14 2.58 -21.81
N ASP A 98 6.42 2.55 -22.18
CA ASP A 98 6.97 3.44 -23.21
C ASP A 98 6.37 3.18 -24.59
N GLN A 99 6.20 1.91 -24.97
CA GLN A 99 5.52 1.53 -26.21
C GLN A 99 4.06 1.98 -26.23
N THR A 100 3.34 1.83 -25.13
CA THR A 100 1.95 2.28 -24.99
C THR A 100 1.84 3.79 -25.14
N ARG A 101 2.77 4.58 -24.58
CA ARG A 101 2.78 6.04 -24.75
C ARG A 101 3.02 6.46 -26.21
N ILE A 102 3.80 5.69 -26.97
CA ILE A 102 4.02 5.94 -28.40
C ILE A 102 2.76 5.60 -29.20
N ALA A 103 2.12 4.47 -28.89
CA ALA A 103 0.92 4.00 -29.59
C ALA A 103 -0.34 4.82 -29.24
N PHE A 104 -0.42 5.33 -28.00
CA PHE A 104 -1.53 6.11 -27.47
C PHE A 104 -1.02 7.44 -26.87
N PRO A 105 -0.78 8.48 -27.70
CA PRO A 105 -0.16 9.73 -27.25
C PRO A 105 -0.93 10.51 -26.18
N ASP A 106 -2.26 10.34 -26.14
CA ASP A 106 -3.14 10.97 -25.15
C ASP A 106 -3.20 10.17 -23.82
N TRP A 107 -2.64 8.95 -23.79
CA TRP A 107 -2.57 8.12 -22.59
C TRP A 107 -1.35 8.47 -21.73
N GLN A 108 -1.58 8.52 -20.42
CA GLN A 108 -0.53 8.58 -19.43
C GLN A 108 -0.68 7.37 -18.49
N PRO A 109 0.44 6.76 -18.04
CA PRO A 109 0.37 5.68 -17.07
C PRO A 109 -0.30 6.17 -15.78
N PRO A 110 -1.28 5.44 -15.23
CA PRO A 110 -1.89 5.77 -13.96
C PRO A 110 -0.83 5.88 -12.84
N GLU A 111 -0.98 6.84 -11.93
CA GLU A 111 -0.06 7.02 -10.81
C GLU A 111 0.07 5.75 -9.97
N GLU A 112 -1.05 5.04 -9.74
CA GLU A 112 -1.07 3.77 -9.01
C GLU A 112 -0.24 2.67 -9.69
N MET A 113 -0.19 2.65 -11.02
CA MET A 113 0.60 1.69 -11.79
C MET A 113 2.09 1.97 -11.60
N LEU A 114 2.49 3.25 -11.66
CA LEU A 114 3.87 3.65 -11.41
C LEU A 114 4.29 3.40 -9.95
N ALA A 115 3.42 3.71 -8.99
CA ALA A 115 3.66 3.44 -7.57
C ALA A 115 3.78 1.93 -7.30
N LEU A 116 2.95 1.11 -7.95
CA LEU A 116 3.02 -0.35 -7.85
C LEU A 116 4.33 -0.87 -8.43
N LEU A 117 4.74 -0.40 -9.61
CA LEU A 117 6.03 -0.75 -10.22
C LEU A 117 7.20 -0.40 -9.30
N GLN A 118 7.25 0.85 -8.81
CA GLN A 118 8.30 1.33 -7.90
C GLN A 118 8.35 0.50 -6.60
N THR A 119 7.18 0.15 -6.05
CA THR A 119 7.10 -0.62 -4.80
C THR A 119 7.57 -2.06 -4.99
N ASN A 120 7.17 -2.74 -6.07
CA ASN A 120 7.55 -4.14 -6.30
C ASN A 120 9.03 -4.26 -6.69
N GLU A 121 9.54 -3.34 -7.51
CA GLU A 121 10.98 -3.26 -7.78
C GLU A 121 11.77 -2.96 -6.50
N GLY A 122 11.26 -2.04 -5.69
CA GLY A 122 11.85 -1.74 -4.39
C GLY A 122 11.87 -2.92 -3.44
N GLN A 123 10.86 -3.79 -3.48
CA GLN A 123 10.83 -5.01 -2.69
C GLN A 123 11.99 -5.92 -3.07
N THR A 124 12.18 -6.20 -4.36
CA THR A 124 13.29 -7.05 -4.83
C THR A 124 14.65 -6.49 -4.43
N LEU A 125 14.83 -5.18 -4.54
CA LEU A 125 16.08 -4.52 -4.16
C LEU A 125 16.30 -4.53 -2.64
N LEU A 126 15.26 -4.31 -1.85
CA LEU A 126 15.33 -4.38 -0.39
C LEU A 126 15.66 -5.81 0.07
N ASP A 127 15.04 -6.80 -0.55
CA ASP A 127 15.29 -8.20 -0.24
C ASP A 127 16.75 -8.58 -0.50
N ALA A 128 17.30 -8.17 -1.64
CA ALA A 128 18.70 -8.37 -1.99
C ALA A 128 19.64 -7.69 -0.98
N ALA A 129 19.43 -6.40 -0.68
CA ALA A 129 20.26 -5.65 0.27
C ALA A 129 20.27 -6.30 1.66
N LEU A 130 19.10 -6.72 2.16
CA LEU A 130 19.00 -7.41 3.45
C LEU A 130 19.66 -8.80 3.44
N THR A 131 19.56 -9.54 2.33
CA THR A 131 20.25 -10.83 2.17
C THR A 131 21.77 -10.68 2.12
N GLU A 132 22.26 -9.60 1.51
CA GLU A 132 23.69 -9.27 1.42
C GLU A 132 24.24 -8.65 2.72
N GLY A 133 23.37 -8.27 3.66
CA GLY A 133 23.75 -7.59 4.90
C GLY A 133 24.07 -6.11 4.71
N ASP A 134 23.71 -5.53 3.56
CA ASP A 134 23.89 -4.11 3.26
C ASP A 134 22.76 -3.27 3.88
N LEU A 135 22.90 -3.01 5.18
CA LEU A 135 21.92 -2.26 5.97
C LEU A 135 21.78 -0.81 5.47
N ASP A 136 22.88 -0.16 5.09
CA ASP A 136 22.85 1.22 4.58
C ASP A 136 22.00 1.30 3.29
N ARG A 137 22.19 0.34 2.39
CA ARG A 137 21.38 0.25 1.18
C ARG A 137 19.91 -0.05 1.49
N ALA A 138 19.63 -0.96 2.42
CA ALA A 138 18.27 -1.29 2.84
C ALA A 138 17.53 -0.05 3.39
N LEU A 139 18.20 0.75 4.22
CA LEU A 139 17.63 1.99 4.79
C LEU A 139 17.42 3.07 3.72
N SER A 140 18.36 3.26 2.79
CA SER A 140 18.20 4.18 1.65
C SER A 140 16.99 3.78 0.81
N LEU A 141 16.86 2.49 0.46
CA LEU A 141 15.72 1.98 -0.32
C LEU A 141 14.38 2.22 0.38
N ALA A 142 14.32 1.96 1.69
CA ALA A 142 13.10 2.16 2.48
C ALA A 142 12.72 3.65 2.61
N GLY A 143 13.70 4.55 2.70
CA GLY A 143 13.48 5.99 2.77
C GLY A 143 13.06 6.61 1.43
N GLU A 144 13.62 6.13 0.32
CA GLU A 144 13.29 6.60 -1.04
C GLU A 144 11.92 6.08 -1.52
N ARG A 145 11.42 4.98 -0.93
CA ARG A 145 10.22 4.28 -1.39
C ARG A 145 9.28 4.00 -0.21
N PRO A 146 8.48 5.00 0.23
CA PRO A 146 7.59 4.84 1.38
C PRO A 146 6.60 3.67 1.26
N GLY A 147 6.25 3.27 0.03
CA GLY A 147 5.44 2.08 -0.25
C GLY A 147 6.00 0.77 0.33
N LEU A 148 7.31 0.71 0.62
CA LEU A 148 7.95 -0.46 1.24
C LEU A 148 7.67 -0.59 2.74
N LEU A 149 7.28 0.49 3.42
CA LEU A 149 7.06 0.52 4.87
C LEU A 149 5.57 0.58 5.26
N ARG A 150 4.68 0.29 4.31
CA ARG A 150 3.24 0.18 4.61
C ARG A 150 2.97 -1.02 5.52
N CYS A 151 1.88 -0.94 6.29
CA CYS A 151 1.51 -2.00 7.22
C CYS A 151 1.13 -3.32 6.54
N ASP A 152 0.66 -3.31 5.29
CA ASP A 152 0.46 -4.55 4.50
C ASP A 152 1.77 -5.21 4.05
N ARG A 153 2.91 -4.53 4.27
CA ARG A 153 4.29 -4.99 4.03
C ARG A 153 5.14 -4.92 5.30
N ILE A 154 4.52 -5.02 6.47
CA ILE A 154 5.16 -4.88 7.79
C ILE A 154 6.44 -5.72 7.97
N ASN A 155 6.53 -6.88 7.31
CA ASN A 155 7.71 -7.73 7.35
C ASN A 155 9.00 -7.00 6.91
N ASN A 156 8.90 -5.99 6.05
CA ASN A 156 10.03 -5.16 5.64
C ASN A 156 10.61 -4.39 6.84
N ALA A 157 9.75 -3.74 7.63
CA ALA A 157 10.18 -3.03 8.84
C ALA A 157 10.79 -4.00 9.86
N TRP A 158 10.21 -5.19 10.03
CA TRP A 158 10.77 -6.20 10.93
C TRP A 158 12.14 -6.69 10.48
N ARG A 159 12.34 -6.97 9.18
CA ARG A 159 13.64 -7.40 8.67
C ARG A 159 14.70 -6.29 8.74
N ILE A 160 14.30 -5.04 8.55
CA ILE A 160 15.18 -3.89 8.79
C ILE A 160 15.60 -3.82 10.27
N ALA A 161 14.65 -3.99 11.20
CA ALA A 161 14.96 -4.01 12.64
C ALA A 161 15.88 -5.18 13.03
N GLU A 162 15.67 -6.36 12.44
CA GLU A 162 16.53 -7.54 12.62
C GLU A 162 17.94 -7.29 12.05
N ALA A 163 18.06 -6.62 10.90
CA ALA A 163 19.36 -6.22 10.33
C ALA A 163 20.06 -5.15 11.18
N GLN A 164 19.33 -4.16 11.70
CA GLN A 164 19.84 -3.18 12.67
C GLN A 164 20.37 -3.87 13.92
N GLN A 165 19.62 -4.83 14.47
CA GLN A 165 20.08 -5.67 15.60
C GLN A 165 21.38 -6.40 15.27
N ALA A 166 21.46 -7.06 14.11
CA ALA A 166 22.65 -7.80 13.70
C ALA A 166 23.88 -6.88 13.54
N ALA A 167 23.67 -5.62 13.17
CA ALA A 167 24.70 -4.59 13.11
C ALA A 167 25.05 -3.96 14.48
N GLY A 168 24.44 -4.40 15.58
CA GLY A 168 24.65 -3.84 16.91
C GLY A 168 23.90 -2.52 17.19
N LEU A 169 22.97 -2.15 16.32
CA LEU A 169 22.18 -0.91 16.37
C LEU A 169 20.84 -1.15 17.09
N ALA A 170 20.90 -1.63 18.34
CA ALA A 170 19.70 -1.92 19.12
C ALA A 170 18.75 -0.72 19.31
N PRO A 171 19.23 0.53 19.55
CA PRO A 171 18.35 1.69 19.64
C PRO A 171 17.55 1.97 18.36
N ASP A 172 18.17 1.75 17.19
CA ASP A 172 17.52 1.93 15.88
C ASP A 172 16.48 0.85 15.63
N ALA A 173 16.81 -0.42 15.94
CA ALA A 173 15.85 -1.53 15.88
C ALA A 173 14.61 -1.27 16.74
N LEU A 174 14.80 -0.77 17.97
CA LEU A 174 13.70 -0.35 18.85
C LEU A 174 12.90 0.81 18.29
N GLY A 175 13.57 1.78 17.65
CA GLY A 175 12.92 2.87 16.92
C GLY A 175 11.97 2.34 15.83
N THR A 176 12.42 1.36 15.05
CA THR A 176 11.63 0.71 14.00
C THR A 176 10.40 0.00 14.58
N TYR A 177 10.55 -0.79 15.64
CA TYR A 177 9.39 -1.43 16.30
C TYR A 177 8.42 -0.41 16.89
N ARG A 178 8.91 0.67 17.50
CA ARG A 178 8.07 1.76 18.03
C ARG A 178 7.25 2.45 16.93
N ALA A 179 7.86 2.66 15.76
CA ALA A 179 7.19 3.26 14.60
C ALA A 179 6.06 2.36 14.10
N VAL A 180 6.30 1.04 14.00
CA VAL A 180 5.27 0.06 13.63
C VAL A 180 4.10 0.08 14.63
N LEU A 181 4.39 0.06 15.94
CA LEU A 181 3.36 0.17 16.99
C LEU A 181 2.61 1.51 16.98
N GLY A 182 3.20 2.56 16.39
CA GLY A 182 2.59 3.89 16.24
C GLY A 182 1.74 4.05 14.99
N ALA A 183 2.00 3.29 13.93
CA ALA A 183 1.33 3.43 12.64
C ALA A 183 0.30 2.33 12.37
N CYS A 184 0.65 1.06 12.61
CA CYS A 184 -0.18 -0.07 12.22
C CYS A 184 -1.32 -0.34 13.21
N VAL A 185 -2.34 -1.08 12.76
CA VAL A 185 -3.62 -1.28 13.48
C VAL A 185 -4.09 -2.74 13.54
N ASN A 186 -3.47 -3.65 12.81
CA ASN A 186 -3.84 -5.06 12.85
C ASN A 186 -3.37 -5.70 14.17
N PRO A 187 -4.27 -6.26 15.01
CA PRO A 187 -3.90 -6.80 16.32
C PRO A 187 -2.81 -7.88 16.28
N ALA A 188 -2.81 -8.74 15.25
CA ALA A 188 -1.80 -9.79 15.11
C ALA A 188 -0.41 -9.20 14.86
N ASP A 189 -0.34 -8.15 14.04
CA ASP A 189 0.90 -7.43 13.72
C ASP A 189 1.45 -6.68 14.94
N ILE A 190 0.57 -6.10 15.77
CA ILE A 190 0.95 -5.45 17.03
C ILE A 190 1.57 -6.45 18.01
N LEU A 191 0.92 -7.61 18.18
CA LEU A 191 1.45 -8.67 19.04
C LEU A 191 2.81 -9.17 18.54
N ALA A 192 2.92 -9.50 17.25
CA ALA A 192 4.17 -9.98 16.66
C ALA A 192 5.30 -8.95 16.77
N THR A 193 4.98 -7.66 16.63
CA THR A 193 5.95 -6.57 16.79
C THR A 193 6.50 -6.52 18.22
N LEU A 194 5.64 -6.67 19.24
CA LEU A 194 6.07 -6.71 20.64
C LEU A 194 6.96 -7.94 20.93
N GLU A 195 6.59 -9.11 20.40
CA GLU A 195 7.40 -10.32 20.56
C GLU A 195 8.76 -10.19 19.89
N LYS A 196 8.82 -9.63 18.68
CA LYS A 196 10.09 -9.37 17.97
C LYS A 196 10.98 -8.37 18.71
N ALA A 197 10.38 -7.31 19.26
CA ALA A 197 11.12 -6.30 20.01
C ALA A 197 11.82 -6.87 21.26
N SER A 198 11.31 -7.96 21.84
CA SER A 198 11.92 -8.59 23.02
C SER A 198 13.34 -9.13 22.79
N ALA A 199 13.75 -9.33 21.54
CA ALA A 199 15.11 -9.77 21.21
C ALA A 199 16.16 -8.66 21.43
N VAL A 200 15.75 -7.39 21.49
CA VAL A 200 16.64 -6.22 21.60
C VAL A 200 16.31 -5.27 22.75
N ALA A 201 15.07 -5.27 23.22
CA ALA A 201 14.61 -4.37 24.26
C ALA A 201 15.08 -4.79 25.66
N SER A 202 15.48 -3.82 26.47
CA SER A 202 15.54 -3.97 27.92
C SER A 202 14.14 -4.14 28.53
N THR A 203 14.09 -4.55 29.80
CA THR A 203 12.84 -4.65 30.55
C THR A 203 12.06 -3.33 30.58
N GLU A 204 12.75 -2.20 30.76
CA GLU A 204 12.12 -0.86 30.78
C GLU A 204 11.58 -0.48 29.40
N GLU A 205 12.35 -0.73 28.34
CA GLU A 205 11.92 -0.47 26.97
C GLU A 205 10.73 -1.34 26.57
N MET A 206 10.73 -2.62 26.93
CA MET A 206 9.57 -3.50 26.71
C MET A 206 8.33 -3.00 27.45
N GLN A 207 8.46 -2.56 28.71
CA GLN A 207 7.33 -1.94 29.42
C GLN A 207 6.81 -0.72 28.68
N GLY A 208 7.70 0.12 28.14
CA GLY A 208 7.33 1.27 27.30
C GLY A 208 6.56 0.87 26.03
N LEU A 209 7.02 -0.15 25.31
CA LEU A 209 6.36 -0.64 24.09
C LEU A 209 4.97 -1.23 24.39
N PHE A 210 4.83 -2.02 25.46
CA PHE A 210 3.51 -2.49 25.91
C PHE A 210 2.61 -1.34 26.35
N GLY A 211 3.15 -0.35 27.04
CA GLY A 211 2.41 0.86 27.43
C GLY A 211 1.88 1.62 26.22
N GLN A 212 2.69 1.81 25.17
CA GLN A 212 2.26 2.43 23.91
C GLN A 212 1.15 1.62 23.24
N ALA A 213 1.33 0.30 23.12
CA ALA A 213 0.34 -0.58 22.49
C ALA A 213 -1.00 -0.56 23.24
N LEU A 214 -0.99 -0.70 24.57
CA LEU A 214 -2.20 -0.71 25.40
C LEU A 214 -2.90 0.67 25.45
N ALA A 215 -2.14 1.75 25.34
CA ALA A 215 -2.72 3.09 25.23
C ALA A 215 -3.49 3.29 23.92
N ARG A 216 -3.01 2.71 22.80
CA ARG A 216 -3.71 2.77 21.50
C ARG A 216 -4.83 1.73 21.37
N PHE A 217 -4.65 0.55 21.96
CA PHE A 217 -5.53 -0.62 21.80
C PHE A 217 -5.96 -1.18 23.16
N PRO A 218 -6.77 -0.44 23.94
CA PRO A 218 -7.22 -0.90 25.26
C PRO A 218 -7.98 -2.24 25.22
N GLU A 219 -8.66 -2.54 24.11
CA GLU A 219 -9.35 -3.81 23.86
C GLU A 219 -8.41 -5.01 23.81
N MET A 220 -7.12 -4.81 23.50
CA MET A 220 -6.12 -5.88 23.45
C MET A 220 -5.58 -6.27 24.82
N THR A 221 -6.00 -5.62 25.92
CA THR A 221 -5.46 -5.85 27.28
C THR A 221 -5.40 -7.32 27.66
N GLN A 222 -6.49 -8.06 27.48
CA GLN A 222 -6.55 -9.49 27.86
C GLN A 222 -5.62 -10.36 27.00
N THR A 223 -5.34 -9.95 25.76
CA THR A 223 -4.44 -10.67 24.86
C THR A 223 -2.98 -10.36 25.17
N LEU A 224 -2.65 -9.09 25.45
CA LEU A 224 -1.27 -8.64 25.64
C LEU A 224 -0.73 -8.88 27.05
N GLN A 225 -1.58 -8.88 28.08
CA GLN A 225 -1.14 -9.06 29.47
C GLN A 225 -0.37 -10.38 29.72
N PRO A 226 -0.83 -11.57 29.26
CA PRO A 226 -0.05 -12.80 29.44
C PRO A 226 1.28 -12.78 28.66
N VAL A 227 1.31 -12.11 27.50
CA VAL A 227 2.53 -11.95 26.68
C VAL A 227 3.51 -11.04 27.40
N GLN A 228 3.06 -9.92 27.95
CA GLN A 228 3.86 -9.00 28.74
C GLN A 228 4.47 -9.69 29.97
N GLN A 229 3.67 -10.48 30.71
CA GLN A 229 4.16 -11.24 31.86
C GLN A 229 5.22 -12.26 31.46
N ARG A 230 5.03 -12.96 30.34
CA ARG A 230 6.03 -13.89 29.80
C ARG A 230 7.33 -13.16 29.44
N LEU A 231 7.26 -12.10 28.63
CA LEU A 231 8.45 -11.40 28.12
C LEU A 231 9.20 -10.62 29.20
N LEU A 232 8.52 -10.13 30.24
CA LEU A 232 9.16 -9.40 31.35
C LEU A 232 9.53 -10.31 32.54
N GLY A 233 8.81 -11.42 32.73
CA GLY A 233 8.98 -12.35 33.85
C GLY A 233 10.00 -13.45 33.61
N SER A 234 10.31 -13.75 32.34
CA SER A 234 11.48 -14.55 31.98
C SER A 234 12.66 -13.62 31.77
N GLY A 235 13.37 -13.27 32.86
CA GLY A 235 14.59 -12.46 32.77
C GLY A 235 15.55 -13.08 31.75
N ALA A 236 15.76 -12.40 30.63
CA ALA A 236 16.82 -12.73 29.70
C ALA A 236 18.16 -12.53 30.45
N PRO A 237 19.06 -13.53 30.50
CA PRO A 237 20.45 -13.24 30.79
C PRO A 237 20.91 -12.28 29.70
N GLY A 238 21.31 -11.08 30.11
CA GLY A 238 21.95 -10.12 29.23
C GLY A 238 23.04 -10.82 28.43
N ALA A 239 23.13 -10.46 27.15
CA ALA A 239 24.20 -10.85 26.25
C ALA A 239 25.52 -10.98 27.00
N THR A 240 25.85 -12.20 27.41
CA THR A 240 27.16 -12.48 27.97
C THR A 240 28.02 -12.65 26.75
N ALA A 241 28.75 -11.58 26.38
CA ALA A 241 29.90 -11.71 25.51
C ALA A 241 30.71 -12.93 25.99
N PRO A 242 31.14 -13.85 25.10
CA PRO A 242 31.97 -14.94 25.54
C PRO A 242 33.24 -14.32 26.14
N ALA A 243 33.41 -14.50 27.45
CA ALA A 243 34.66 -14.20 28.12
C ALA A 243 35.73 -15.04 27.41
N ALA A 244 36.66 -14.35 26.75
CA ALA A 244 37.84 -14.96 26.18
C ALA A 244 38.46 -15.87 27.24
N ALA A 245 38.52 -17.17 26.94
CA ALA A 245 39.16 -18.15 27.78
C ALA A 245 40.59 -17.68 28.07
N ALA A 246 40.85 -17.39 29.34
CA ALA A 246 42.19 -17.09 29.82
C ALA A 246 43.11 -18.27 29.47
N ALA A 247 44.15 -17.97 28.71
CA ALA A 247 45.21 -18.91 28.39
C ALA A 247 45.86 -19.41 29.70
N THR A 248 45.65 -20.68 30.02
CA THR A 248 46.44 -21.39 31.03
C THR A 248 47.82 -21.66 30.45
N THR A 249 48.79 -20.81 30.79
CA THR A 249 50.22 -21.08 30.61
C THR A 249 50.58 -22.29 31.46
N THR A 250 50.83 -23.42 30.80
CA THR A 250 51.36 -24.62 31.46
C THR A 250 52.89 -24.51 31.47
N THR A 251 53.46 -24.28 32.65
CA THR A 251 54.90 -24.24 32.89
C THR A 251 55.48 -25.66 32.80
N THR A 252 56.35 -25.93 31.84
CA THR A 252 57.10 -27.19 31.72
C THR A 252 58.31 -27.16 32.65
N PRO A 253 58.54 -28.19 33.51
CA PRO A 253 59.75 -28.27 34.30
C PRO A 253 60.89 -28.93 33.50
N THR A 254 62.05 -28.30 33.60
CA THR A 254 63.36 -28.74 33.13
C THR A 254 63.72 -30.11 33.70
N ALA A 255 64.15 -31.05 32.85
CA ALA A 255 64.77 -32.31 33.25
C ALA A 255 66.22 -32.36 32.77
N THR A 256 67.11 -32.43 33.76
CA THR A 256 68.55 -32.65 33.66
C THR A 256 68.85 -34.12 33.40
N THR A 257 69.65 -34.42 32.36
CA THR A 257 70.74 -35.43 32.35
C THR A 257 71.52 -35.32 31.04
#